data_AF-A0A556C1C7-F1
#
_entry.id   AF-A0A556C1C7-F1
#
_cell.length_a   1.000
_cell.length_b   1.000
_cell.length_c   1.000
_cell.angle_alpha   90.00
_cell.angle_beta   90.00
_cell.angle_gamma   90.00
#
_symmetry.space_group_name_H-M   'P 1'
#
loop_
_entity.id
_entity.type
_entity.pdbx_description
1 polymer ?
#
loop_
_entity_poly.entity_id
_entity_poly.type
_entity_poly.pdbx_seq_one_letter_code
_entity_poly.pdbx_strand_id
1 'polypeptide(L)' 'MKQYKPKEFSEILNVAVKTLQRWDNQGALTAYRNPKGRRYYTEELVQDLISIIHVFSCRIYGLRTYKKKMSEDEDL' A
#
# COMPACT_ATOMS: atom_id res chain seq x y z
N MET A 1 -8.92 16.37 11.38
CA MET A 1 -8.31 15.28 10.58
C MET A 1 -9.15 15.02 9.35
N LYS A 2 -8.51 14.93 8.19
CA LYS A 2 -9.18 14.54 6.95
C LYS A 2 -9.47 13.04 6.96
N GLN A 3 -10.61 12.65 6.40
CA GLN A 3 -11.03 11.27 6.24
C GLN A 3 -11.22 10.98 4.75
N TYR A 4 -10.83 9.79 4.33
CA TYR A 4 -10.91 9.33 2.95
C TYR A 4 -11.95 8.23 2.80
N LYS A 5 -12.78 8.34 1.78
CA LYS A 5 -13.63 7.26 1.30
C LYS A 5 -12.78 6.20 0.59
N PRO A 6 -13.26 4.95 0.46
CA PRO A 6 -12.54 3.91 -0.26
C PRO A 6 -12.15 4.29 -1.69
N LYS A 7 -12.95 5.11 -2.38
CA LYS A 7 -12.64 5.58 -3.74
C LYS A 7 -11.43 6.51 -3.75
N GLU A 8 -11.40 7.50 -2.86
CA GLU A 8 -10.30 8.45 -2.76
C GLU A 8 -9.01 7.73 -2.34
N PHE A 9 -9.07 6.82 -1.36
CA PHE A 9 -7.89 6.06 -0.95
C PHE A 9 -7.38 5.13 -2.07
N SER A 10 -8.29 4.57 -2.87
CA SER A 10 -7.91 3.70 -3.99
C SER A 10 -7.14 4.44 -5.08
N GLU A 11 -7.48 5.72 -5.30
CA GLU A 11 -6.79 6.59 -6.27
C GLU A 11 -5.39 6.95 -5.77
N ILE A 12 -5.23 7.19 -4.45
CA ILE A 12 -3.94 7.49 -3.84
C ILE A 12 -2.97 6.30 -3.95
N LEU A 13 -3.42 5.10 -3.61
CA LEU A 13 -2.57 3.90 -3.66
C LEU A 13 -2.47 3.29 -5.07
N ASN A 14 -3.22 3.81 -6.03
CA ASN A 14 -3.36 3.23 -7.37
C ASN A 14 -3.76 1.74 -7.35
N VAL A 15 -4.77 1.39 -6.54
CA VAL A 15 -5.32 0.03 -6.44
C VAL A 15 -6.82 0.06 -6.68
N ALA A 16 -7.43 -1.09 -6.99
CA ALA A 16 -8.88 -1.18 -7.06
C ALA A 16 -9.52 -1.06 -5.66
N VAL A 17 -10.70 -0.44 -5.56
CA VAL A 17 -11.49 -0.38 -4.30
C VAL A 17 -11.75 -1.78 -3.73
N LYS A 18 -11.99 -2.78 -4.59
CA LYS A 18 -12.16 -4.19 -4.17
C LYS A 18 -10.91 -4.76 -3.49
N THR A 19 -9.72 -4.27 -3.83
CA THR A 19 -8.48 -4.68 -3.17
C THR A 19 -8.41 -4.12 -1.75
N LEU A 20 -8.73 -2.83 -1.56
CA LEU A 20 -8.85 -2.24 -0.21
C LEU A 20 -9.88 -2.98 0.65
N GLN A 21 -11.04 -3.30 0.08
CA GLN A 21 -12.09 -4.05 0.79
C GLN A 21 -11.64 -5.47 1.16
N ARG A 22 -10.89 -6.14 0.27
CA ARG A 22 -10.31 -7.46 0.57
C ARG A 22 -9.27 -7.38 1.70
N TRP A 23 -8.38 -6.40 1.66
CA TRP A 23 -7.39 -6.20 2.73
C TRP A 23 -8.05 -5.93 4.08
N ASP A 24 -9.10 -5.13 4.11
CA ASP A 24 -9.91 -4.90 5.31
C ASP A 24 -10.61 -6.17 5.80
N ASN A 25 -11.22 -6.95 4.91
CA ASN A 25 -11.84 -8.22 5.28
C ASN A 25 -10.82 -9.27 5.77
N GLN A 26 -9.58 -9.20 5.29
CA GLN A 26 -8.47 -10.09 5.68
C GLN A 26 -7.70 -9.59 6.92
N GLY A 27 -7.99 -8.37 7.41
CA GLY A 27 -7.26 -7.75 8.52
C GLY A 27 -5.88 -7.19 8.14
N ALA A 28 -5.52 -7.18 6.85
CA ALA A 28 -4.26 -6.60 6.36
C ALA A 28 -4.29 -5.05 6.36
N LEU A 29 -5.47 -4.44 6.24
CA LEU A 29 -5.67 -3.00 6.32
C LEU A 29 -7.04 -2.71 6.95
N THR A 30 -7.09 -2.53 8.26
CA THR A 30 -8.34 -2.30 8.97
C THR A 30 -8.90 -0.90 8.65
N ALA A 31 -10.08 -0.85 8.01
CA ALA A 31 -10.76 0.40 7.76
C ALA A 31 -11.65 0.80 8.95
N TYR A 32 -11.74 2.09 9.24
CA TYR A 32 -12.68 2.58 10.25
C TYR A 32 -14.11 2.54 9.71
N ARG A 33 -15.10 2.46 10.61
CA ARG A 33 -16.52 2.41 10.26
C ARG A 33 -17.25 3.59 10.89
N ASN A 34 -18.04 4.30 10.09
CA ASN A 34 -18.90 5.35 10.62
C ASN A 34 -20.18 4.74 11.26
N PRO A 35 -21.04 5.53 11.93
CA PRO A 35 -22.28 5.01 12.52
C PRO A 35 -23.24 4.35 11.52
N LYS A 36 -23.09 4.62 10.21
CA LYS A 36 -23.84 3.98 9.12
C LYS A 36 -23.13 2.75 8.55
N GLY A 37 -22.08 2.25 9.19
CA GLY A 37 -21.29 1.08 8.78
C GLY A 37 -20.41 1.30 7.55
N ARG A 38 -20.26 2.54 7.05
CA ARG A 38 -19.44 2.83 5.87
C ARG A 38 -17.97 2.94 6.24
N ARG A 39 -17.11 2.34 5.39
CA ARG A 39 -15.65 2.38 5.49
C ARG A 39 -15.13 3.80 5.27
N TYR A 40 -14.17 4.21 6.09
CA TYR A 40 -13.34 5.39 5.87
C TYR A 40 -11.92 5.15 6.41
N TYR A 41 -10.97 5.96 5.94
CA TYR A 41 -9.56 5.90 6.31
C TYR A 41 -9.10 7.26 6.82
N THR A 42 -8.24 7.28 7.84
CA THR A 42 -7.69 8.52 8.39
C THR A 42 -6.49 9.00 7.57
N GLU A 43 -6.24 10.30 7.57
CA GLU A 43 -5.04 10.87 6.95
C GLU A 43 -3.75 10.19 7.41
N GLU A 44 -3.59 9.98 8.72
CA GLU A 44 -2.41 9.33 9.30
C GLU A 44 -2.16 7.94 8.70
N LEU A 45 -3.20 7.10 8.64
CA LEU A 45 -3.11 5.75 8.04
C LEU A 45 -2.70 5.80 6.57
N VAL A 46 -3.21 6.77 5.81
CA VAL A 46 -2.87 6.94 4.41
C VAL A 46 -1.40 7.33 4.26
N GLN A 47 -0.93 8.29 5.06
CA GLN A 47 0.46 8.76 5.02
C GLN A 47 1.46 7.69 5.46
N ASP A 48 1.13 6.92 6.49
CA ASP A 48 1.97 5.81 6.95
C ASP A 48 2.14 4.76 5.85
N LEU A 49 1.04 4.40 5.18
CA LEU A 49 1.09 3.39 4.11
C LEU A 49 1.84 3.88 2.87
N ILE A 50 1.67 5.16 2.49
CA ILE A 50 2.48 5.78 1.43
C ILE A 50 3.96 5.72 1.80
N SER A 51 4.31 6.07 3.04
CA SER A 51 5.69 6.06 3.52
C SER A 51 6.31 4.66 3.45
N ILE A 52 5.56 3.64 3.90
CA ILE A 52 5.94 2.23 3.79
C ILE A 52 6.19 1.86 2.33
N ILE A 53 5.21 2.12 1.44
CA ILE A 53 5.32 1.80 0.01
C ILE A 53 6.50 2.53 -0.61
N HIS A 54 6.73 3.79 -0.28
CA HIS A 54 7.84 4.58 -0.79
C HIS A 54 9.19 3.98 -0.40
N VAL A 55 9.40 3.68 0.89
CA VAL A 55 10.63 3.05 1.40
C VAL A 55 10.88 1.70 0.73
N PHE A 56 9.85 0.85 0.62
CA PHE A 56 9.98 -0.47 0.02
C PHE A 56 10.11 -0.44 -1.51
N SER A 57 9.49 0.52 -2.21
CA SER A 57 9.59 0.64 -3.66
C SER A 57 11.04 0.92 -4.09
N CYS A 58 11.72 1.87 -3.44
CA CYS A 58 13.14 2.16 -3.67
C CYS A 58 14.02 0.96 -3.30
N ARG A 59 13.77 0.35 -2.13
CA ARG A 59 14.61 -0.74 -1.62
C ARG A 59 14.49 -2.03 -2.44
N ILE A 60 13.28 -2.41 -2.86
CA ILE A 60 13.03 -3.60 -3.68
C ILE A 60 13.61 -3.41 -5.09
N TYR A 61 13.47 -2.22 -5.69
CA TYR A 61 14.08 -1.95 -7.00
C TYR A 61 15.61 -2.06 -6.94
N GLY A 62 16.23 -1.50 -5.90
CA GLY A 62 17.66 -1.65 -5.64
C GLY A 62 18.07 -3.11 -5.53
N LEU A 63 17.41 -3.88 -4.66
CA LEU A 63 17.71 -5.31 -4.44
C LEU A 63 17.58 -6.16 -5.71
N ARG A 64 16.56 -5.91 -6.54
CA ARG A 64 16.38 -6.63 -7.82
C ARG A 64 17.54 -6.36 -8.79
N THR A 65 18.04 -5.13 -8.80
CA THR A 65 19.17 -4.72 -9.65
C THR A 65 20.47 -5.39 -9.19
N TYR A 66 20.74 -5.39 -7.88
CA TYR A 66 21.92 -6.07 -7.32
C TYR A 66 21.90 -7.57 -7.57
N LYS A 67 20.76 -8.24 -7.34
CA LYS A 67 20.61 -9.68 -7.58
C LYS A 67 20.88 -10.05 -9.05
N LYS A 68 20.45 -9.20 -9.99
CA LYS A 68 20.70 -9.40 -11.43
C LYS A 68 22.19 -9.29 -11.77
N LYS A 69 22.90 -8.31 -11.22
CA LYS A 69 24.36 -8.18 -11.43
C LYS A 69 25.12 -9.38 -10.87
N MET A 70 24.77 -9.83 -9.66
CA MET A 70 25.40 -11.00 -9.04
C MET A 70 25.22 -12.29 -9.86
N SER A 71 24.07 -12.48 -10.50
CA SER A 71 23.87 -13.64 -11.39
C SER A 71 24.65 -13.54 -12.70
N GLU A 72 24.84 -12.33 -13.24
CA GLU A 72 25.60 -12.12 -14.47
C GLU A 72 27.11 -12.30 -14.26
N ASP A 73 27.62 -12.03 -13.05
CA ASP A 73 29.03 -12.22 -12.67
C ASP A 73 29.39 -13.70 -12.37
N GLU A 74 28.40 -14.55 -12.05
CA GLU A 74 28.60 -15.97 -11.69
C GLU A 74 28.69 -16.89 -12.94
N ASP A 75 28.25 -16.39 -14.10
CA ASP A 75 28.28 -17.07 -15.40
C ASP A 75 29.61 -16.87 -16.18
N LEU A 76 30.69 -16.40 -15.52
CA LEU A 76 31.97 -15.98 -16.13
C LEU A 76 33.17 -16.83 -15.68
#